data_AF-A0A2N1U4F0-F1
#
_entry.id   AF-A0A2N1U4F0-F1
#
_cell.length_a   1.000
_cell.length_b   1.000
_cell.length_c   1.000
_cell.angle_alpha   90.00
_cell.angle_beta   90.00
_cell.angle_gamma   90.00
#
_symmetry.space_group_name_H-M   'P 1'
#
loop_
_entity.id
_entity.type
_entity.pdbx_description
1 polymer ?
#
loop_
_entity_poly.entity_id
_entity_poly.type
_entity_poly.pdbx_seq_one_letter_code
_entity_poly.pdbx_strand_id
1 'polypeptide(L)'
;MVYPPQAGNLNPNDVFQSAVNFLCSLPQVSHCIERKAAGPDWPYNLYAVFHETSSEQIANIVAQFTKDFKIEQFQTLPTVKSLKG
;
A
#
# COMPACT_ATOMS: atom_id res chain seq x y z
N MET A 1 -3.30 1.52 1.70
CA MET A 1 -2.43 2.54 2.32
C MET A 1 -1.51 1.85 3.30
N VAL A 2 -0.25 2.25 3.38
CA VAL A 2 0.79 1.51 4.11
C VAL A 2 1.65 2.47 4.94
N TYR A 3 2.00 2.07 6.16
CA TYR A 3 3.03 2.69 7.01
C TYR A 3 4.42 2.13 6.64
N PRO A 4 5.52 2.91 6.71
CA PRO A 4 6.81 2.39 6.29
C PRO A 4 7.17 1.09 7.04
N PRO A 5 7.68 0.08 6.32
CA PRO A 5 8.15 -1.15 6.93
C PRO A 5 9.21 -0.80 7.98
N GLN A 6 9.04 -1.33 9.18
CA GLN A 6 10.06 -1.25 10.22
C GLN A 6 11.05 -2.39 9.93
N ALA A 7 12.26 -2.06 9.48
CA ALA A 7 13.24 -3.08 9.17
C ALA A 7 13.93 -3.59 10.45
N GLY A 8 14.08 -4.92 10.54
CA GLY A 8 15.15 -5.55 11.33
C GLY A 8 16.52 -5.29 10.69
N ASN A 9 17.43 -6.27 10.69
CA ASN A 9 18.83 -6.14 10.23
C ASN A 9 19.07 -5.77 8.73
N LEU A 10 18.10 -5.19 8.02
CA LEU A 10 18.20 -4.69 6.64
C LEU A 10 18.05 -3.17 6.60
N ASN A 11 18.61 -2.51 5.58
CA ASN A 11 18.44 -1.07 5.39
C ASN A 11 16.96 -0.73 5.14
N PRO A 12 16.31 0.09 5.99
CA PRO A 12 14.89 0.42 5.87
C PRO A 12 14.50 1.02 4.51
N ASN A 13 15.41 1.75 3.87
CA ASN A 13 15.15 2.37 2.58
C ASN A 13 15.02 1.34 1.45
N ASP A 14 15.79 0.25 1.50
CA ASP A 14 15.79 -0.76 0.43
C ASP A 14 14.50 -1.60 0.47
N VAL A 15 14.02 -1.91 1.69
CA VAL A 15 12.75 -2.62 1.89
C VAL A 15 11.58 -1.74 1.42
N PHE A 16 11.59 -0.46 1.77
CA PHE A 16 10.57 0.48 1.33
C PHE A 16 10.53 0.61 -0.20
N GLN A 17 11.68 0.82 -0.84
CA GLN A 17 11.74 0.94 -2.31
C GLN A 17 11.30 -0.36 -3.01
N SER A 18 11.64 -1.53 -2.46
CA SER A 18 11.18 -2.80 -3.01
C SER A 18 9.66 -2.97 -2.89
N ALA A 19 9.07 -2.56 -1.75
CA ALA A 19 7.63 -2.57 -1.53
C ALA A 19 6.90 -1.61 -2.49
N VAL A 20 7.44 -0.42 -2.69
CA VAL A 20 6.95 0.56 -3.68
C VAL A 20 6.98 -0.04 -5.08
N ASN A 21 8.14 -0.56 -5.51
CA ASN A 21 8.30 -1.15 -6.84
C ASN A 21 7.32 -2.30 -7.10
N PHE A 22 7.13 -3.19 -6.12
CA PHE A 22 6.16 -4.27 -6.22
C PHE A 22 4.75 -3.72 -6.46
N LEU A 23 4.25 -2.85 -5.58
CA LEU A 23 2.89 -2.31 -5.68
C LEU A 23 2.67 -1.51 -6.95
N CYS A 24 3.61 -0.63 -7.30
CA CYS A 24 3.46 0.25 -8.46
C CYS A 24 3.60 -0.51 -9.79
N SER A 25 4.13 -1.74 -9.79
CA SER A 25 4.23 -2.58 -10.99
C SER A 25 2.95 -3.37 -11.30
N LEU A 26 1.98 -3.42 -10.38
CA LEU A 26 0.78 -4.21 -10.55
C LEU A 26 -0.16 -3.56 -11.59
N PRO A 27 -0.67 -4.33 -12.58
CA PRO A 27 -1.54 -3.78 -13.62
C PRO A 27 -2.88 -3.26 -13.08
N GLN A 28 -3.31 -3.74 -11.91
CA GLN A 28 -4.51 -3.27 -11.23
C GLN A 28 -4.30 -1.92 -10.54
N VAL A 29 -3.06 -1.43 -10.38
CA VAL A 29 -2.75 -0.18 -9.67
C VAL A 29 -2.63 0.97 -10.67
N SER A 30 -3.56 1.92 -10.65
CA SER A 30 -3.53 3.10 -11.54
C SER A 30 -2.68 4.24 -11.00
N HIS A 31 -2.63 4.36 -9.68
CA HIS A 31 -1.90 5.41 -8.99
C HIS A 31 -1.15 4.83 -7.81
N CYS A 32 0.13 5.15 -7.75
CA CYS A 32 1.04 4.77 -6.69
C CYS A 32 1.73 6.06 -6.22
N ILE A 33 1.46 6.48 -4.98
CA ILE A 33 1.82 7.81 -4.50
C ILE A 33 2.49 7.68 -3.13
N GLU A 34 3.71 8.18 -3.03
CA GLU A 34 4.36 8.47 -1.75
C GLU A 34 3.99 9.88 -1.28
N ARG A 35 3.64 10.01 0.00
CA ARG A 35 3.38 11.28 0.67
C ARG A 35 4.01 11.28 2.04
N LYS A 36 4.35 12.46 2.55
CA LYS A 36 4.68 12.61 3.98
C LYS A 36 3.48 12.14 4.80
N ALA A 37 3.73 11.37 5.86
CA ALA A 37 2.70 11.02 6.83
C ALA A 37 2.10 12.29 7.44
N ALA A 38 0.78 12.33 7.58
CA ALA A 38 0.08 13.54 8.02
C ALA A 38 0.15 13.75 9.54
N GLY A 39 0.49 12.71 10.30
CA GLY A 39 0.66 12.74 11.75
C GLY A 39 0.33 11.39 12.39
N PRO A 40 0.28 11.32 13.74
CA PRO A 40 -0.03 10.09 14.47
C PRO A 40 -1.39 9.47 14.13
N ASP A 41 -2.40 10.31 13.88
CA ASP A 41 -3.76 9.86 13.54
C ASP A 41 -3.87 9.30 12.11
N TRP A 42 -2.91 9.65 11.25
CA TRP A 42 -2.87 9.19 9.87
C TRP A 42 -1.43 8.95 9.41
N PRO A 43 -0.83 7.83 9.85
CA PRO A 43 0.60 7.63 9.76
C PRO A 43 1.03 7.11 8.37
N TYR A 44 0.09 6.85 7.45
CA TYR A 44 0.37 6.24 6.15
C TYR A 44 1.11 7.17 5.18
N ASN A 45 2.18 6.66 4.57
CA ASN A 45 3.01 7.39 3.62
C ASN A 45 2.96 6.82 2.19
N LEU A 46 2.45 5.61 1.98
CA LEU A 46 2.29 5.00 0.66
C LEU A 46 0.83 4.68 0.33
N TYR A 47 0.39 5.13 -0.83
CA TYR A 47 -0.97 5.01 -1.33
C TYR A 47 -0.96 4.29 -2.69
N ALA A 48 -1.76 3.25 -2.83
CA ALA A 48 -1.97 2.53 -4.09
C ALA A 48 -3.48 2.45 -4.37
N VAL A 49 -3.90 2.93 -5.53
CA VAL A 49 -5.30 2.91 -5.99
C VAL A 49 -5.48 1.70 -6.90
N PHE A 50 -6.27 0.73 -6.44
CA PHE A 50 -6.60 -0.48 -7.19
C PHE A 50 -7.87 -0.29 -8.01
N HIS A 51 -7.82 -0.63 -9.30
CA HIS A 51 -8.99 -0.85 -10.15
C HIS A 51 -9.20 -2.35 -10.31
N GLU A 52 -9.95 -2.93 -9.39
CA GLU A 52 -10.34 -4.33 -9.41
C GLU A 52 -11.77 -4.46 -8.88
N THR A 53 -12.54 -5.35 -9.50
CA THR A 53 -13.95 -5.62 -9.16
C THR A 53 -14.07 -6.71 -8.08
N SER A 54 -13.09 -7.60 -7.99
CA SER A 54 -13.03 -8.66 -6.98
C SER A 54 -12.32 -8.18 -5.72
N SER A 55 -13.10 -7.99 -4.64
CA SER A 55 -12.55 -7.73 -3.30
C SER A 55 -11.64 -8.84 -2.80
N GLU A 56 -11.90 -10.09 -3.22
CA GLU A 56 -11.06 -11.25 -2.89
C GLU A 56 -9.68 -11.16 -3.56
N GLN A 57 -9.62 -10.77 -4.84
CA GLN A 57 -8.33 -10.57 -5.49
C GLN A 57 -7.52 -9.45 -4.84
N ILE A 58 -8.16 -8.34 -4.47
CA ILE A 58 -7.50 -7.26 -3.72
C ILE A 58 -6.98 -7.80 -2.39
N ALA A 59 -7.79 -8.55 -1.64
CA ALA A 59 -7.39 -9.13 -0.36
C ALA A 59 -6.18 -10.07 -0.50
N ASN A 60 -6.15 -10.91 -1.54
CA ASN A 60 -5.04 -11.82 -1.82
C ASN A 60 -3.75 -11.06 -2.15
N ILE A 61 -3.82 -10.03 -2.98
CA ILE A 61 -2.66 -9.16 -3.31
C ILE A 61 -2.15 -8.48 -2.04
N VAL A 62 -3.05 -7.92 -1.23
CA VAL A 62 -2.69 -7.23 0.02
C VAL A 62 -2.05 -8.20 1.01
N ALA A 63 -2.60 -9.42 1.17
CA ALA A 63 -2.05 -10.44 2.05
C ALA A 63 -0.65 -10.90 1.61
N GLN A 64 -0.43 -11.06 0.30
CA GLN A 64 0.89 -11.37 -0.25
C GLN A 64 1.88 -10.22 0.01
N PHE A 65 1.47 -9.00 -0.29
CA PHE A 65 2.28 -7.80 -0.10
C PHE A 65 2.68 -7.59 1.37
N THR A 66 1.74 -7.69 2.31
CA THR A 66 2.04 -7.46 3.73
C THR A 66 2.95 -8.54 4.30
N LYS A 67 2.80 -9.78 3.83
CA LYS A 67 3.68 -10.90 4.19
C LYS A 67 5.11 -10.70 3.66
N ASP A 68 5.26 -10.38 2.38
CA ASP A 68 6.58 -10.28 1.73
C ASP A 68 7.42 -9.12 2.28
N PHE A 69 6.77 -7.99 2.54
CA PHE A 69 7.44 -6.76 3.01
C PHE A 69 7.31 -6.52 4.51
N LYS A 70 6.73 -7.48 5.27
CA LYS A 70 6.52 -7.40 6.72
C LYS A 70 5.82 -6.11 7.15
N ILE A 71 4.73 -5.79 6.47
CA ILE A 71 3.93 -4.60 6.74
C ILE A 71 2.95 -4.89 7.87
N GLU A 72 3.16 -4.24 9.00
CA GLU A 72 2.31 -4.41 10.19
C GLU A 72 1.13 -3.43 10.23
N GLN A 73 1.27 -2.27 9.60
CA GLN A 73 0.24 -1.23 9.59
C GLN A 73 -0.15 -0.86 8.16
N PHE A 74 -1.40 -1.19 7.81
CA PHE A 74 -2.00 -0.84 6.54
C PHE A 74 -3.51 -0.68 6.71
N GLN A 75 -4.14 -0.01 5.74
CA GLN A 75 -5.59 0.09 5.66
C GLN A 75 -6.06 0.07 4.21
N THR A 76 -7.11 -0.71 3.95
CA THR A 76 -7.86 -0.74 2.70
C THR A 76 -9.05 0.21 2.80
N LEU A 77 -9.19 1.10 1.82
CA LEU A 77 -10.33 2.03 1.72
C LEU A 77 -11.15 1.71 0.48
N PRO A 78 -12.20 0.86 0.57
CA PRO A 78 -13.04 0.57 -0.57
C PRO A 78 -13.81 1.82 -1.00
N THR A 79 -13.84 2.08 -2.31
CA THR A 79 -14.69 3.14 -2.86
C THR A 79 -16.16 2.72 -2.72
N VAL A 80 -16.92 3.43 -1.89
CA VAL A 80 -18.35 3.17 -1.70
C VAL A 80 -19.20 3.91 -2.74
N LYS A 81 -18.79 5.13 -3.10
CA LYS A 81 -19.51 5.98 -4.06
C LYS A 81 -18.56 7.03 -4.65
N SER A 82 -18.59 7.21 -5.96
CA SER A 82 -17.94 8.34 -6.63
C SER A 82 -18.86 9.56 -6.57
N LEU A 83 -18.37 10.67 -6.01
CA LEU A 83 -19.15 11.90 -5.85
C LEU A 83 -18.89 12.92 -6.97
N LYS A 84 -17.79 12.76 -7.70
CA LYS A 84 -17.39 13.58 -8.85
C LYS A 84 -16.72 12.68 -9.89
N GLY A 85 -17.08 12.88 -11.16
CA GLY A 85 -16.48 12.26 -12.34
C GLY A 85 -15.79 13.29 -13.22
#